data_AF-A0A6G5AAB2-F1
#
_entry.id   AF-A0A6G5AAB2-F1
#
_cell.length_a   1.000
_cell.length_b   1.000
_cell.length_c   1.000
_cell.angle_alpha   90.00
_cell.angle_beta   90.00
_cell.angle_gamma   90.00
#
_symmetry.space_group_name_H-M   'P 1'
#
loop_
_entity.id
_entity.type
_entity.pdbx_description
1 polymer ?
#
loop_
_entity_poly.entity_id
_entity_poly.type
_entity_poly.pdbx_seq_one_letter_code
_entity_poly.pdbx_strand_id
1 'polypeptide(L)'
;NISTSWLECIRLVNKVRQFSFSKKLVTVFNVLRSLKISLKLDSLTLTWLRNFLTDRQQFTIANNHSSSLCYVSSGVPQGSVLGPLLFLIYINDLPDNLSSCMRIFADDSIIYRPIRNNSDHLTLQKDLEHIIQWCKTWQMTLKVSKCKLITFSRKRDNFTSQYIIDSSIVERTDHYKCLGINLTSTLSGSTHITSVCANTSRSLGFLCRNLYSAPSDVRNLAYLALIRPQLEFASSMPPYQQYLIDKLKCIQNRASRFIARNHSYPSSVTQIKHSLALEPLKIRRDISLLSLFHKLIHTSMIPSVHLNLAHRTSSRRHNTFSLSRMYGNTNAFNQSAFYELFVCGLICQMILRQNKPHKVL
;
A
#
# COMPACT_ATOMS: atom_id res chain seq x y z
N ASN A 1 -2.66 -1.97 20.35
CA ASN A 1 -3.64 -2.78 21.11
C ASN A 1 -5.07 -2.48 20.67
N ILE A 2 -5.59 -3.22 19.68
CA ILE A 2 -7.02 -3.19 19.29
C ILE A 2 -7.89 -3.90 20.37
N SER A 3 -7.30 -4.39 21.46
CA SER A 3 -8.00 -5.07 22.54
C SER A 3 -8.83 -4.15 23.44
N THR A 4 -8.56 -2.84 23.46
CA THR A 4 -9.26 -1.90 24.35
C THR A 4 -10.05 -0.79 23.62
N SER A 5 -9.84 -0.61 22.31
CA SER A 5 -10.46 0.48 21.53
C SER A 5 -10.93 0.00 20.15
N TRP A 6 -11.95 0.65 19.61
CA TRP A 6 -12.32 0.59 18.19
C TRP A 6 -11.25 1.30 17.39
N LEU A 7 -10.87 0.82 16.20
CA LEU A 7 -10.12 1.63 15.25
C LEU A 7 -11.04 1.93 14.08
N GLU A 8 -11.47 3.18 13.97
CA GLU A 8 -12.26 3.63 12.83
C GLU A 8 -11.34 4.22 11.79
N CYS A 9 -11.58 3.82 10.54
CA CYS A 9 -10.76 4.13 9.40
C CYS A 9 -11.68 4.52 8.26
N ILE A 10 -11.48 5.73 7.76
CA ILE A 10 -12.26 6.30 6.66
C ILE A 10 -11.33 6.44 5.48
N ARG A 11 -11.63 5.72 4.41
CA ARG A 11 -11.00 5.95 3.12
C ARG A 11 -11.63 7.18 2.49
N LEU A 12 -10.78 8.12 2.09
CA LEU A 12 -11.13 9.33 1.38
C LEU A 12 -10.56 9.26 -0.03
N VAL A 13 -11.39 9.53 -1.03
CA VAL A 13 -10.96 9.60 -2.43
C VAL A 13 -11.04 11.04 -2.89
N ASN A 14 -9.88 11.64 -3.07
CA ASN A 14 -9.75 13.01 -3.50
C ASN A 14 -9.80 13.11 -5.03
N LYS A 15 -10.32 14.22 -5.54
CA LYS A 15 -10.25 14.55 -6.97
C LYS A 15 -10.05 16.04 -7.15
N VAL A 16 -9.14 16.44 -8.04
CA VAL A 16 -8.99 17.85 -8.40
C VAL A 16 -10.23 18.31 -9.19
N ARG A 17 -10.84 19.45 -8.82
CA ARG A 17 -11.92 20.05 -9.62
C ARG A 17 -11.34 20.64 -10.91
N GLN A 18 -12.01 20.40 -12.03
CA GLN A 18 -11.78 21.12 -13.29
C GLN A 18 -12.88 22.17 -13.48
N PHE A 19 -12.79 23.40 -12.92
CA PHE A 19 -13.74 24.50 -13.26
C PHE A 19 -13.19 25.94 -13.02
N SER A 20 -13.63 26.89 -13.88
CA SER A 20 -13.54 28.38 -13.90
C SER A 20 -12.19 29.14 -13.86
N PHE A 21 -11.97 30.07 -14.81
CA PHE A 21 -10.76 30.89 -15.07
C PHE A 21 -10.17 31.61 -13.84
N SER A 22 -11.01 32.26 -13.03
CA SER A 22 -10.56 33.05 -11.87
C SER A 22 -10.07 32.21 -10.70
N LYS A 23 -10.57 30.97 -10.58
CA LYS A 23 -10.22 30.05 -9.50
C LYS A 23 -8.91 29.31 -9.78
N LYS A 24 -8.53 29.14 -11.05
CA LYS A 24 -7.40 28.31 -11.53
C LYS A 24 -6.00 28.87 -11.25
N LEU A 25 -5.86 30.20 -11.21
CA LEU A 25 -4.60 30.84 -10.81
C LEU A 25 -4.24 30.46 -9.37
N VAL A 26 -5.22 30.29 -8.48
CA VAL A 26 -5.00 29.94 -7.06
C VAL A 26 -4.30 28.59 -6.91
N THR A 27 -4.67 27.56 -7.70
CA THR A 27 -4.02 26.24 -7.66
C THR A 27 -2.55 26.30 -8.08
N VAL A 28 -2.24 26.99 -9.18
CA VAL A 28 -0.87 27.15 -9.67
C VAL A 28 -0.05 28.02 -8.70
N PHE A 29 -0.63 29.11 -8.20
CA PHE A 29 0.01 29.96 -7.20
C PHE A 29 0.27 29.22 -5.88
N ASN A 30 -0.65 28.39 -5.41
CA ASN A 30 -0.45 27.61 -4.19
C ASN A 30 0.65 26.55 -4.37
N VAL A 31 0.68 25.84 -5.51
CA VAL A 31 1.79 24.92 -5.84
C VAL A 31 3.12 25.67 -5.87
N LEU A 32 3.21 26.78 -6.61
CA LEU A 32 4.42 27.57 -6.74
C LEU A 32 4.86 28.19 -5.40
N ARG A 33 3.90 28.59 -4.55
CA ARG A 33 4.17 29.10 -3.20
C ARG A 33 4.70 28.00 -2.30
N SER A 34 4.05 26.83 -2.27
CA SER A 34 4.52 25.67 -1.53
C SER A 34 5.92 25.26 -1.98
N LEU A 35 6.18 25.19 -3.30
CA LEU A 35 7.50 24.92 -3.87
C LEU A 35 8.56 25.94 -3.45
N LYS A 36 8.24 27.24 -3.50
CA LYS A 36 9.17 28.30 -3.10
C LYS A 36 9.52 28.23 -1.62
N ILE A 37 8.54 27.98 -0.75
CA ILE A 37 8.74 27.93 0.70
C ILE A 37 9.43 26.63 1.12
N SER A 38 9.01 25.48 0.58
CA SER A 38 9.48 24.16 1.02
C SER A 38 10.77 23.71 0.36
N LEU A 39 10.99 24.00 -0.93
CA LEU A 39 12.14 23.51 -1.71
C LEU A 39 13.16 24.61 -2.05
N LYS A 40 12.90 25.87 -1.69
CA LYS A 40 13.79 27.02 -1.93
C LYS A 40 14.29 27.12 -3.38
N LEU A 41 13.41 26.81 -4.34
CA LEU A 41 13.76 26.85 -5.77
C LEU A 41 14.08 28.28 -6.22
N ASP A 42 15.00 28.40 -7.18
CA ASP A 42 15.36 29.67 -7.80
C ASP A 42 14.24 30.23 -8.69
N SER A 43 14.37 31.51 -9.04
CA SER A 43 13.35 32.23 -9.81
C SER A 43 13.17 31.70 -11.23
N LEU A 44 14.22 31.19 -11.88
CA LEU A 44 14.15 30.64 -13.23
C LEU A 44 13.36 29.33 -13.23
N THR A 45 13.66 28.43 -12.29
CA THR A 45 12.92 27.17 -12.12
C THR A 45 11.45 27.42 -11.81
N LEU A 46 11.13 28.39 -10.95
CA LEU A 46 9.74 28.76 -10.64
C LEU A 46 9.02 29.35 -11.86
N THR A 47 9.70 30.16 -12.67
CA THR A 47 9.16 30.73 -13.91
C THR A 47 8.90 29.64 -14.94
N TRP A 48 9.83 28.69 -15.08
CA TRP A 48 9.67 27.55 -15.96
C TRP A 48 8.49 26.66 -15.53
N LEU A 49 8.35 26.37 -14.23
CA LEU A 49 7.21 25.61 -13.70
C LEU A 49 5.88 26.34 -13.89
N ARG A 50 5.87 27.67 -13.77
CA ARG A 50 4.69 28.48 -14.08
C ARG A 50 4.29 28.29 -15.54
N ASN A 51 5.23 28.47 -16.47
CA ASN A 51 4.99 28.28 -17.90
C ASN A 51 4.57 26.85 -18.24
N PHE A 52 5.09 25.85 -17.52
CA PHE A 52 4.68 24.45 -17.67
C PHE A 52 3.22 24.21 -17.25
N LEU A 53 2.67 25.02 -16.34
CA LEU A 53 1.32 24.84 -15.82
C LEU A 53 0.27 25.74 -16.48
N THR A 54 0.66 26.91 -17.02
CA THR A 54 -0.24 27.92 -17.58
C THR A 54 -0.36 27.85 -19.10
N ASP A 55 -1.42 28.46 -19.65
CA ASP A 55 -1.64 28.67 -21.10
C ASP A 55 -1.54 27.42 -21.99
N ARG A 56 -1.82 26.25 -21.42
CA ARG A 56 -1.78 24.98 -22.12
C ARG A 56 -3.01 24.79 -22.99
N GLN A 57 -2.81 24.07 -24.11
CA GLN A 57 -3.87 23.57 -24.98
C GLN A 57 -3.69 22.06 -25.19
N GLN A 58 -4.78 21.37 -25.48
CA GLN A 58 -4.80 19.94 -25.82
C GLN A 58 -5.75 19.70 -26.99
N PHE A 59 -5.50 18.63 -27.73
CA PHE A 59 -6.39 18.07 -28.74
C PHE A 59 -6.20 16.54 -28.76
N THR A 60 -7.13 15.81 -29.36
CA THR A 60 -7.01 14.37 -29.53
C THR A 60 -6.84 14.02 -31.00
N ILE A 61 -6.06 12.98 -31.28
CA ILE A 61 -5.91 12.40 -32.62
C ILE A 61 -6.48 10.99 -32.59
N ALA A 62 -7.40 10.69 -33.49
CA ALA A 62 -7.93 9.36 -33.70
C ALA A 62 -8.05 9.09 -35.20
N ASN A 63 -7.52 7.96 -35.67
CA ASN A 63 -7.56 7.56 -37.09
C ASN A 63 -7.11 8.69 -38.05
N ASN A 64 -6.00 9.36 -37.73
CA ASN A 64 -5.46 10.53 -38.48
C ASN A 64 -6.36 11.78 -38.51
N HIS A 65 -7.47 11.81 -37.77
CA HIS A 65 -8.28 13.00 -37.58
C HIS A 65 -7.94 13.68 -36.25
N SER A 66 -7.80 15.00 -36.28
CA SER A 66 -7.53 15.82 -35.10
C SER A 66 -8.78 16.57 -34.66
N SER A 67 -9.03 16.63 -33.34
CA SER A 67 -10.06 17.51 -32.78
C SER A 67 -9.62 18.97 -32.85
N SER A 68 -10.55 19.90 -32.59
CA SER A 68 -10.20 21.28 -32.31
C SER A 68 -9.33 21.39 -31.04
N LEU A 69 -8.50 22.42 -30.98
CA LEU A 69 -7.73 22.76 -29.78
C LEU A 69 -8.67 23.16 -28.64
N CYS A 70 -8.38 22.69 -27.44
CA CYS A 70 -9.09 22.99 -26.21
C CYS A 70 -8.10 23.45 -25.14
N TYR A 71 -8.36 24.59 -24.51
CA TYR A 71 -7.49 25.09 -23.44
C TYR A 71 -7.55 24.20 -22.19
N VAL A 72 -6.37 23.80 -21.71
CA VAL A 72 -6.23 23.05 -20.46
C VAL A 72 -6.01 24.01 -19.32
N SER A 73 -7.11 24.28 -18.66
CA SER A 73 -7.18 25.39 -17.72
C SER A 73 -6.86 24.99 -16.27
N SER A 74 -6.71 23.70 -15.96
CA SER A 74 -6.25 23.24 -14.65
C SER A 74 -5.56 21.88 -14.70
N GLY A 75 -4.94 21.51 -13.57
CA GLY A 75 -4.24 20.25 -13.40
C GLY A 75 -2.85 20.23 -14.03
N VAL A 76 -2.21 19.09 -13.91
CA VAL A 76 -0.91 18.79 -14.53
C VAL A 76 -1.15 18.01 -15.83
N PRO A 77 -0.27 18.11 -16.84
CA PRO A 77 -0.39 17.29 -18.04
C PRO A 77 -0.32 15.79 -17.67
N GLN A 78 -1.38 15.04 -17.95
CA GLN A 78 -1.42 13.61 -17.68
C GLN A 78 -0.44 12.89 -18.60
N GLY A 79 0.39 12.01 -18.04
CA GLY A 79 1.49 11.37 -18.77
C GLY A 79 2.81 12.15 -18.77
N SER A 80 2.84 13.37 -18.22
CA SER A 80 4.10 14.07 -17.97
C SER A 80 4.88 13.47 -16.79
N VAL A 81 6.20 13.54 -16.86
CA VAL A 81 7.11 13.09 -15.79
C VAL A 81 6.92 13.89 -14.50
N LEU A 82 6.67 15.20 -14.62
CA LEU A 82 6.52 16.09 -13.45
C LEU A 82 5.12 16.09 -12.84
N GLY A 83 4.10 15.67 -13.57
CA GLY A 83 2.72 15.70 -13.09
C GLY A 83 2.53 15.00 -11.72
N PRO A 84 3.00 13.75 -11.55
CA PRO A 84 2.91 13.06 -10.27
C PRO A 84 3.64 13.79 -9.13
N LEU A 85 4.84 14.32 -9.37
CA LEU A 85 5.61 15.04 -8.36
C LEU A 85 4.90 16.32 -7.91
N LEU A 86 4.43 17.11 -8.87
CA LEU A 86 3.69 18.35 -8.60
C LEU A 86 2.39 18.08 -7.84
N PHE A 87 1.70 16.98 -8.15
CA PHE A 87 0.52 16.57 -7.41
C PHE A 87 0.85 16.13 -5.97
N LEU A 88 1.96 15.40 -5.75
CA LEU A 88 2.38 15.03 -4.40
C LEU A 88 2.70 16.27 -3.55
N ILE A 89 3.38 17.26 -4.13
CA ILE A 89 3.68 18.52 -3.45
C ILE A 89 2.40 19.30 -3.14
N TYR A 90 1.41 19.24 -4.04
CA TYR A 90 0.12 19.90 -3.87
C TYR A 90 -0.72 19.38 -2.71
N ILE A 91 -0.67 18.07 -2.44
CA ILE A 91 -1.49 17.42 -1.41
C ILE A 91 -0.75 17.23 -0.07
N ASN A 92 0.54 17.57 -0.01
CA ASN A 92 1.42 17.14 1.09
C ASN A 92 1.06 17.78 2.45
N ASP A 93 0.41 18.94 2.45
CA ASP A 93 -0.03 19.67 3.64
C ASP A 93 -1.45 19.28 4.10
N LEU A 94 -2.14 18.39 3.37
CA LEU A 94 -3.47 17.89 3.74
C LEU A 94 -3.52 17.27 5.17
N PRO A 95 -2.49 16.54 5.64
CA PRO A 95 -2.47 16.02 7.01
C PRO A 95 -2.22 17.08 8.09
N ASP A 96 -1.84 18.30 7.72
CA ASP A 96 -1.43 19.32 8.69
C ASP A 96 -2.62 19.74 9.57
N ASN A 97 -2.35 19.94 10.86
CA ASN A 97 -3.34 20.35 11.87
C ASN A 97 -4.48 19.34 12.12
N LEU A 98 -4.33 18.08 11.72
CA LEU A 98 -5.24 17.00 12.10
C LEU A 98 -4.86 16.39 13.45
N SER A 99 -5.86 16.09 14.27
CA SER A 99 -5.65 15.35 15.54
C SER A 99 -5.56 13.84 15.31
N SER A 100 -6.13 13.34 14.22
CA SER A 100 -6.14 11.95 13.82
C SER A 100 -4.99 11.63 12.88
N CYS A 101 -4.63 10.35 12.76
CA CYS A 101 -3.59 9.94 11.84
C CYS A 101 -4.12 9.90 10.42
N MET A 102 -3.36 10.46 9.47
CA MET A 102 -3.66 10.41 8.05
C MET A 102 -2.50 9.79 7.26
N ARG A 103 -2.83 9.03 6.21
CA ARG A 103 -1.89 8.51 5.22
C ARG A 103 -2.42 8.84 3.84
N ILE A 104 -1.54 9.31 2.97
CA ILE A 104 -1.88 9.74 1.61
C ILE A 104 -1.05 8.92 0.62
N PHE A 105 -1.68 8.46 -0.44
CA PHE A 105 -1.05 7.82 -1.58
C PHE A 105 -1.72 8.33 -2.86
N ALA A 106 -1.05 9.27 -3.54
CA ALA A 106 -1.67 10.03 -4.62
C ALA A 106 -3.03 10.59 -4.17
N ASP A 107 -4.10 10.33 -4.92
CA ASP A 107 -5.46 10.82 -4.65
C ASP A 107 -6.23 9.97 -3.61
N ASP A 108 -5.74 8.78 -3.29
CA ASP A 108 -6.27 7.94 -2.22
C ASP A 108 -5.68 8.39 -0.88
N SER A 109 -6.54 8.63 0.12
CA SER A 109 -6.10 8.90 1.47
C SER A 109 -6.91 8.13 2.50
N ILE A 110 -6.31 7.94 3.67
CA ILE A 110 -6.91 7.21 4.78
C ILE A 110 -6.71 8.04 6.03
N ILE A 111 -7.81 8.39 6.69
CA ILE A 111 -7.80 8.95 8.04
C ILE A 111 -8.25 7.88 9.02
N TYR A 112 -7.56 7.74 10.14
CA TYR A 112 -7.89 6.74 11.15
C TYR A 112 -7.60 7.21 12.57
N ARG A 113 -8.44 6.74 13.51
CA ARG A 113 -8.34 7.09 14.92
C ARG A 113 -8.82 5.93 15.80
N PRO A 114 -8.14 5.63 16.93
CA PRO A 114 -8.70 4.80 17.97
C PRO A 114 -9.88 5.51 18.65
N ILE A 115 -11.06 4.91 18.64
CA ILE A 115 -12.28 5.44 19.25
C ILE A 115 -12.54 4.69 20.55
N ARG A 116 -12.47 5.40 21.68
CA ARG A 116 -12.74 4.85 23.03
C ARG A 116 -14.02 5.39 23.64
N ASN A 117 -14.42 6.58 23.24
CA ASN A 117 -15.53 7.34 23.79
C ASN A 117 -16.11 8.28 22.72
N ASN A 118 -17.16 9.01 23.08
CA ASN A 118 -17.80 9.95 22.16
C ASN A 118 -16.90 11.15 21.78
N SER A 119 -15.97 11.55 22.65
CA SER A 119 -15.05 12.66 22.32
C SER A 119 -14.07 12.30 21.22
N ASP A 120 -13.59 11.05 21.16
CA ASP A 120 -12.79 10.55 20.05
C ASP A 120 -13.57 10.58 18.72
N HIS A 121 -14.85 10.18 18.76
CA HIS A 121 -15.75 10.23 17.61
C HIS A 121 -15.92 11.68 17.09
N LEU A 122 -16.23 12.61 17.99
CA LEU A 122 -16.35 14.04 17.65
C LEU A 122 -15.04 14.63 17.12
N THR A 123 -13.90 14.18 17.64
CA THR A 123 -12.59 14.61 17.15
C THR A 123 -12.36 14.16 15.71
N LEU A 124 -12.69 12.91 15.37
CA LEU A 124 -12.57 12.41 14.00
C LEU A 124 -13.54 13.15 13.06
N GLN A 125 -14.77 13.44 13.51
CA GLN A 125 -15.72 14.25 12.73
C GLN A 125 -15.18 15.67 12.48
N LYS A 126 -14.60 16.32 13.49
CA LYS A 126 -13.96 17.64 13.35
C LYS A 126 -12.78 17.61 12.37
N ASP A 127 -11.95 16.57 12.40
CA ASP A 127 -10.86 16.40 11.44
C ASP A 127 -11.39 16.22 9.99
N LEU A 128 -12.52 15.53 9.80
CA LEU A 128 -13.17 15.46 8.47
C LEU A 128 -13.65 16.84 7.99
N GLU A 129 -14.20 17.66 8.88
CA GLU A 129 -14.62 19.03 8.57
C GLU A 129 -13.42 19.91 8.17
N HIS A 130 -12.29 19.78 8.87
CA HIS A 130 -11.04 20.42 8.47
C HIS A 130 -10.60 19.98 7.08
N ILE A 131 -10.68 18.68 6.76
CA ILE A 131 -10.34 18.16 5.42
C ILE A 131 -11.28 18.74 4.36
N ILE A 132 -12.58 18.83 4.63
CA ILE A 132 -13.56 19.44 3.70
C ILE A 132 -13.21 20.90 3.45
N GLN A 133 -12.86 21.64 4.51
CA GLN A 133 -12.46 23.04 4.39
C GLN A 133 -11.14 23.18 3.62
N TRP A 134 -10.16 22.31 3.88
CA TRP A 134 -8.92 22.23 3.11
C TRP A 134 -9.23 21.96 1.63
N CYS A 135 -10.12 21.01 1.33
CA CYS A 135 -10.53 20.71 -0.05
C CYS A 135 -11.15 21.94 -0.73
N LYS A 136 -11.94 22.76 -0.02
CA LYS A 136 -12.50 24.01 -0.56
C LYS A 136 -11.39 25.02 -0.87
N THR A 137 -10.45 25.23 0.05
CA THR A 137 -9.29 26.14 -0.12
C THR A 137 -8.41 25.71 -1.28
N TRP A 138 -8.10 24.42 -1.34
CA TRP A 138 -7.26 23.78 -2.37
C TRP A 138 -8.08 23.30 -3.57
N GLN A 139 -9.33 23.72 -3.75
CA GLN A 139 -10.15 23.40 -4.93
C GLN A 139 -10.19 21.90 -5.31
N MET A 140 -10.13 21.04 -4.31
CA MET A 140 -10.30 19.60 -4.43
C MET A 140 -11.73 19.22 -4.08
N THR A 141 -12.11 18.01 -4.44
CA THR A 141 -13.44 17.45 -4.14
C THR A 141 -13.30 16.02 -3.71
N LEU A 142 -13.93 15.72 -2.59
CA LEU A 142 -14.09 14.35 -2.14
C LEU A 142 -15.18 13.70 -2.97
N LYS A 143 -14.88 12.53 -3.55
CA LYS A 143 -15.91 11.70 -4.15
C LYS A 143 -16.59 10.91 -3.04
N VAL A 144 -17.55 11.53 -2.35
CA VAL A 144 -18.21 10.96 -1.16
C VAL A 144 -18.78 9.56 -1.41
N SER A 145 -19.33 9.30 -2.60
CA SER A 145 -19.84 7.97 -2.98
C SER A 145 -18.78 6.85 -3.00
N LYS A 146 -17.49 7.20 -3.05
CA LYS A 146 -16.35 6.27 -2.95
C LYS A 146 -15.72 6.25 -1.57
N CYS A 147 -16.06 7.19 -0.69
CA CYS A 147 -15.60 7.19 0.69
C CYS A 147 -16.29 6.07 1.45
N LYS A 148 -15.53 5.34 2.27
CA LYS A 148 -16.04 4.18 3.02
C LYS A 148 -15.50 4.24 4.44
N LEU A 149 -16.37 3.98 5.40
CA LEU A 149 -16.02 3.78 6.80
C LEU A 149 -15.88 2.27 7.05
N ILE A 150 -14.73 1.87 7.60
CA ILE A 150 -14.57 0.56 8.21
C ILE A 150 -14.25 0.73 9.69
N THR A 151 -14.73 -0.21 10.48
CA THR A 151 -14.42 -0.25 11.90
C THR A 151 -13.73 -1.57 12.20
N PHE A 152 -12.48 -1.50 12.66
CA PHE A 152 -11.73 -2.67 13.09
C PHE A 152 -11.89 -2.86 14.59
N SER A 153 -12.44 -4.01 14.97
CA SER A 153 -12.63 -4.35 16.38
C SER A 153 -12.84 -5.84 16.56
N ARG A 154 -12.62 -6.28 17.80
CA ARG A 154 -12.97 -7.62 18.27
C ARG A 154 -13.98 -7.62 19.40
N LYS A 155 -14.44 -6.43 19.83
CA LYS A 155 -15.56 -6.34 20.76
C LYS A 155 -16.81 -6.80 20.02
N ARG A 156 -17.67 -7.55 20.71
CA ARG A 156 -18.99 -7.97 20.20
C ARG A 156 -20.00 -6.83 20.18
N ASP A 157 -19.72 -5.78 20.95
CA ASP A 157 -20.61 -4.65 21.18
C ASP A 157 -20.58 -3.68 19.99
N ASN A 158 -21.69 -3.27 19.40
CA ASN A 158 -21.65 -2.51 18.14
C ASN A 158 -21.56 -1.00 18.40
N PHE A 159 -20.34 -0.46 18.56
CA PHE A 159 -20.17 0.99 18.54
C PHE A 159 -20.46 1.51 17.12
N THR A 160 -21.58 2.21 16.98
CA THR A 160 -22.18 2.64 15.71
C THR A 160 -22.05 4.15 15.53
N SER A 161 -20.81 4.63 15.43
CA SER A 161 -20.56 6.01 15.00
C SER A 161 -20.94 6.21 13.53
N GLN A 162 -21.58 7.33 13.26
CA GLN A 162 -21.89 7.83 11.92
C GLN A 162 -21.09 9.10 11.65
N TYR A 163 -20.48 9.19 10.48
CA TYR A 163 -19.71 10.36 10.06
C TYR A 163 -20.37 11.01 8.85
N ILE A 164 -20.25 12.33 8.77
CA ILE A 164 -20.87 13.13 7.71
C ILE A 164 -19.76 13.82 6.91
N ILE A 165 -19.80 13.68 5.59
CA ILE A 165 -18.94 14.38 4.63
C ILE A 165 -19.83 15.08 3.59
N ASP A 166 -19.67 16.40 3.43
CA ASP A 166 -20.50 17.23 2.52
C ASP A 166 -22.00 16.92 2.66
N SER A 167 -22.50 16.96 3.90
CA SER A 167 -23.91 16.69 4.26
C SER A 167 -24.42 15.27 3.94
N SER A 168 -23.54 14.35 3.56
CA SER A 168 -23.87 12.95 3.27
C SER A 168 -23.24 12.01 4.31
N ILE A 169 -24.00 11.01 4.75
CA ILE A 169 -23.49 10.00 5.67
C ILE A 169 -22.49 9.10 4.93
N VAL A 170 -21.32 8.89 5.54
CA VAL A 170 -20.30 7.98 5.00
C VAL A 170 -20.80 6.55 5.11
N GLU A 171 -20.81 5.83 3.99
CA GLU A 171 -21.24 4.44 3.96
C GLU A 171 -20.29 3.56 4.79
N ARG A 172 -20.86 2.83 5.74
CA ARG A 172 -20.14 1.83 6.54
C ARG A 172 -20.10 0.50 5.79
N THR A 173 -18.94 -0.15 5.80
CA THR A 173 -18.73 -1.45 5.18
C THR A 173 -17.81 -2.34 6.01
N ASP A 174 -18.02 -3.64 5.93
CA ASP A 174 -17.14 -4.64 6.55
C ASP A 174 -15.92 -4.98 5.71
N HIS A 175 -15.86 -4.49 4.47
CA HIS A 175 -14.73 -4.74 3.60
C HIS A 175 -14.56 -3.64 2.54
N TYR A 176 -13.32 -3.31 2.21
CA TYR A 176 -13.02 -2.47 1.05
C TYR A 176 -11.61 -2.76 0.50
N LYS A 177 -11.41 -2.39 -0.76
CA LYS A 177 -10.12 -2.55 -1.44
C LYS A 177 -9.31 -1.25 -1.34
N CYS A 178 -8.18 -1.28 -0.64
CA CYS A 178 -7.26 -0.17 -0.47
C CYS A 178 -5.94 -0.43 -1.20
N LEU A 179 -5.56 0.41 -2.16
CA LEU A 179 -4.30 0.28 -2.92
C LEU A 179 -4.02 -1.14 -3.47
N GLY A 180 -5.07 -1.88 -3.83
CA GLY A 180 -4.94 -3.27 -4.31
C GLY A 180 -5.19 -4.35 -3.24
N ILE A 181 -5.15 -4.01 -1.96
CA ILE A 181 -5.31 -4.94 -0.82
C ILE A 181 -6.76 -4.93 -0.35
N ASN A 182 -7.35 -6.11 -0.15
CA ASN A 182 -8.70 -6.20 0.43
C ASN A 182 -8.58 -6.21 1.95
N LEU A 183 -9.13 -5.19 2.59
CA LEU A 183 -9.21 -5.06 4.04
C LEU A 183 -10.60 -5.47 4.50
N THR A 184 -10.68 -6.23 5.59
CA THR A 184 -11.94 -6.61 6.24
C THR A 184 -11.97 -6.11 7.68
N SER A 185 -13.15 -5.91 8.27
CA SER A 185 -13.32 -5.43 9.66
C SER A 185 -12.65 -6.37 10.68
N THR A 186 -12.53 -7.65 10.33
CA THR A 186 -11.81 -8.69 11.08
C THR A 186 -10.30 -8.74 10.83
N LEU A 187 -9.78 -7.95 9.90
CA LEU A 187 -8.38 -7.99 9.40
C LEU A 187 -7.96 -9.38 8.90
N SER A 188 -8.91 -10.17 8.40
CA SER A 188 -8.62 -11.48 7.82
C SER A 188 -8.03 -11.33 6.41
N GLY A 189 -6.87 -11.93 6.18
CA GLY A 189 -6.27 -12.02 4.85
C GLY A 189 -6.99 -12.96 3.88
N SER A 190 -8.01 -13.71 4.33
CA SER A 190 -8.67 -14.75 3.52
C SER A 190 -9.30 -14.21 2.24
N THR A 191 -9.98 -13.06 2.31
CA THR A 191 -10.63 -12.41 1.16
C THR A 191 -9.59 -11.92 0.15
N HIS A 192 -8.52 -11.29 0.64
CA HIS A 192 -7.41 -10.84 -0.20
C HIS A 192 -6.73 -12.01 -0.91
N ILE A 193 -6.28 -13.02 -0.17
CA ILE A 193 -5.57 -14.18 -0.74
C ILE A 193 -6.47 -14.94 -1.72
N THR A 194 -7.76 -15.10 -1.42
CA THR A 194 -8.69 -15.77 -2.34
C THR A 194 -8.84 -14.97 -3.64
N SER A 195 -8.93 -13.63 -3.57
CA SER A 195 -9.01 -12.77 -4.76
C SER A 195 -7.72 -12.79 -5.59
N VAL A 196 -6.55 -12.77 -4.95
CA VAL A 196 -5.24 -12.89 -5.60
C VAL A 196 -5.17 -14.24 -6.31
N CYS A 197 -5.47 -15.33 -5.61
CA CYS A 197 -5.46 -16.67 -6.17
C CYS A 197 -6.40 -16.81 -7.38
N ALA A 198 -7.61 -16.25 -7.31
CA ALA A 198 -8.57 -16.27 -8.41
C ALA A 198 -8.07 -15.49 -9.64
N ASN A 199 -7.55 -14.28 -9.43
CA ASN A 199 -6.99 -13.45 -10.50
C ASN A 199 -5.79 -14.13 -11.16
N THR A 200 -4.84 -14.59 -10.35
CA THR A 200 -3.64 -15.28 -10.85
C THR A 200 -3.97 -16.58 -11.55
N SER A 201 -4.97 -17.33 -11.07
CA SER A 201 -5.41 -18.57 -11.72
C SER A 201 -5.99 -18.33 -13.12
N ARG A 202 -6.68 -17.20 -13.32
CA ARG A 202 -7.16 -16.76 -14.64
C ARG A 202 -6.00 -16.37 -15.56
N SER A 203 -5.06 -15.56 -15.06
CA SER A 203 -3.84 -15.19 -15.79
C SER A 203 -3.04 -16.43 -16.20
N LEU A 204 -2.84 -17.37 -15.27
CA LEU A 204 -2.14 -18.61 -15.54
C LEU A 204 -2.89 -19.46 -16.56
N GLY A 205 -4.22 -19.54 -16.47
CA GLY A 205 -5.04 -20.24 -17.47
C GLY A 205 -4.90 -19.64 -18.88
N PHE A 206 -4.83 -18.31 -18.98
CA PHE A 206 -4.56 -17.61 -20.24
C PHE A 206 -3.17 -17.97 -20.79
N LEU A 207 -2.13 -17.95 -19.95
CA LEU A 207 -0.78 -18.39 -20.37
C LEU A 207 -0.77 -19.86 -20.79
N CYS A 208 -1.48 -20.72 -20.06
CA CYS A 208 -1.57 -22.14 -20.39
C CYS A 208 -2.17 -22.39 -21.78
N ARG A 209 -3.15 -21.59 -22.21
CA ARG A 209 -3.77 -21.73 -23.55
C ARG A 209 -2.88 -21.18 -24.66
N ASN A 210 -2.29 -20.00 -24.46
CA ASN A 210 -1.56 -19.30 -25.52
C ASN A 210 -0.10 -19.72 -25.65
N LEU A 211 0.52 -20.15 -24.55
CA LEU A 211 1.91 -20.57 -24.50
C LEU A 211 2.05 -22.09 -24.34
N TYR A 212 1.00 -22.86 -24.61
CA TYR A 212 1.03 -24.33 -24.49
C TYR A 212 2.21 -24.92 -25.27
N SER A 213 2.31 -24.55 -26.55
CA SER A 213 3.32 -25.04 -27.50
C SER A 213 4.69 -24.38 -27.35
N ALA A 214 4.83 -23.35 -26.51
CA ALA A 214 6.08 -22.62 -26.35
C ALA A 214 7.17 -23.46 -25.61
N PRO A 215 8.46 -23.16 -25.84
CA PRO A 215 9.57 -23.75 -25.08
C PRO A 215 9.43 -23.56 -23.56
N SER A 216 10.14 -24.38 -22.77
CA SER A 216 10.09 -24.28 -21.30
C SER A 216 10.57 -22.92 -20.80
N ASP A 217 11.63 -22.39 -21.39
CA ASP A 217 12.21 -21.10 -20.98
C ASP A 217 11.26 -19.92 -21.20
N VAL A 218 10.51 -19.92 -22.32
CA VAL A 218 9.49 -18.88 -22.60
C VAL A 218 8.36 -18.94 -21.58
N ARG A 219 7.91 -20.14 -21.22
CA ARG A 219 6.88 -20.32 -20.18
C ARG A 219 7.37 -19.93 -18.80
N ASN A 220 8.64 -20.24 -18.49
CA ASN A 220 9.27 -19.84 -17.24
C ASN A 220 9.37 -18.32 -17.16
N LEU A 221 9.86 -17.66 -18.22
CA LEU A 221 9.91 -16.20 -18.33
C LEU A 221 8.52 -15.57 -18.16
N ALA A 222 7.50 -16.10 -18.82
CA ALA A 222 6.13 -15.61 -18.68
C ALA A 222 5.59 -15.78 -17.25
N TYR A 223 5.89 -16.89 -16.58
CA TYR A 223 5.56 -17.07 -15.16
C TYR A 223 6.26 -16.03 -14.28
N LEU A 224 7.58 -15.85 -14.46
CA LEU A 224 8.39 -14.94 -13.66
C LEU A 224 8.00 -13.46 -13.84
N ALA A 225 7.55 -13.09 -15.04
CA ALA A 225 7.17 -11.73 -15.41
C ALA A 225 5.70 -11.39 -15.10
N LEU A 226 4.77 -12.34 -15.26
CA LEU A 226 3.33 -12.05 -15.21
C LEU A 226 2.59 -12.69 -14.04
N ILE A 227 3.02 -13.87 -13.59
CA ILE A 227 2.31 -14.64 -12.55
C ILE A 227 2.92 -14.42 -11.17
N ARG A 228 4.25 -14.53 -11.07
CA ARG A 228 4.96 -14.36 -9.79
C ARG A 228 4.71 -12.99 -9.15
N PRO A 229 4.76 -11.85 -9.86
CA PRO A 229 4.47 -10.55 -9.26
C PRO A 229 3.05 -10.44 -8.70
N GLN A 230 2.07 -11.12 -9.31
CA GLN A 230 0.70 -11.15 -8.80
C GLN A 230 0.60 -11.94 -7.48
N LEU A 231 1.35 -13.04 -7.34
CA LEU A 231 1.41 -13.84 -6.10
C LEU A 231 2.23 -13.17 -4.99
N GLU A 232 3.21 -12.35 -5.36
CA GLU A 232 4.08 -11.61 -4.44
C GLU A 232 3.51 -10.23 -4.07
N PHE A 233 2.41 -9.80 -4.68
CA PHE A 233 1.75 -8.55 -4.31
C PHE A 233 1.31 -8.58 -2.84
N ALA A 234 1.70 -7.55 -2.08
CA ALA A 234 1.48 -7.46 -0.63
C ALA A 234 2.09 -8.64 0.19
N SER A 235 3.14 -9.29 -0.32
CA SER A 235 3.86 -10.39 0.34
C SER A 235 4.39 -10.06 1.74
N SER A 236 4.64 -8.77 2.03
CA SER A 236 5.07 -8.29 3.34
C SER A 236 3.99 -8.37 4.43
N MET A 237 2.75 -8.70 4.07
CA MET A 237 1.69 -9.06 5.01
C MET A 237 1.29 -10.53 4.81
N PRO A 238 2.18 -11.50 5.12
CA PRO A 238 1.90 -12.90 4.85
C PRO A 238 0.68 -13.40 5.64
N PRO A 239 -0.14 -14.29 5.04
CA PRO A 239 -1.18 -14.97 5.77
C PRO A 239 -0.53 -15.96 6.75
N TYR A 240 -1.00 -15.96 8.00
CA TYR A 240 -0.52 -16.91 9.01
C TYR A 240 -1.22 -18.27 8.92
N GLN A 241 -2.44 -18.30 8.38
CA GLN A 241 -3.21 -19.53 8.29
C GLN A 241 -2.66 -20.46 7.20
N GLN A 242 -2.34 -21.70 7.59
CA GLN A 242 -1.72 -22.70 6.72
C GLN A 242 -2.50 -22.94 5.41
N TYR A 243 -3.83 -23.03 5.49
CA TYR A 243 -4.66 -23.24 4.31
C TYR A 243 -4.57 -22.11 3.27
N LEU A 244 -4.33 -20.86 3.70
CA LEU A 244 -4.13 -19.71 2.78
C LEU A 244 -2.74 -19.76 2.14
N ILE A 245 -1.74 -20.16 2.90
CA ILE A 245 -0.39 -20.40 2.39
C ILE A 245 -0.44 -21.50 1.32
N ASP A 246 -1.19 -22.57 1.58
CA ASP A 246 -1.29 -23.70 0.65
C ASP A 246 -2.05 -23.33 -0.62
N LYS A 247 -3.06 -22.46 -0.56
CA LYS A 247 -3.71 -21.89 -1.77
C LYS A 247 -2.69 -21.21 -2.70
N LEU A 248 -1.78 -20.39 -2.17
CA LEU A 248 -0.74 -19.74 -2.97
C LEU A 248 0.25 -20.77 -3.53
N LYS A 249 0.69 -21.74 -2.71
CA LYS A 249 1.58 -22.83 -3.15
C LYS A 249 0.95 -23.66 -4.27
N CYS A 250 -0.36 -23.93 -4.23
CA CYS A 250 -1.06 -24.67 -5.27
C CYS A 250 -0.96 -24.00 -6.64
N ILE A 251 -1.00 -22.67 -6.70
CA ILE A 251 -0.84 -21.94 -7.97
C ILE A 251 0.60 -22.05 -8.48
N GLN A 252 1.60 -21.88 -7.61
CA GLN A 252 3.00 -22.08 -7.98
C GLN A 252 3.25 -23.53 -8.48
N ASN A 253 2.68 -24.52 -7.80
CA ASN A 253 2.77 -25.93 -8.17
C ASN A 253 2.15 -26.18 -9.55
N ARG A 254 0.96 -25.62 -9.82
CA ARG A 254 0.31 -25.70 -11.13
C ARG A 254 1.15 -25.03 -12.23
N ALA A 255 1.71 -23.86 -11.95
CA ALA A 255 2.60 -23.16 -12.88
C ALA A 255 3.87 -23.96 -13.16
N SER A 256 4.47 -24.58 -12.14
CA SER A 256 5.69 -25.41 -12.29
C SER A 256 5.43 -26.61 -13.21
N ARG A 257 4.31 -27.31 -13.02
CA ARG A 257 3.88 -28.40 -13.92
C ARG A 257 3.66 -27.90 -15.34
N PHE A 258 3.00 -26.75 -15.50
CA PHE A 258 2.81 -26.13 -16.80
C PHE A 258 4.14 -25.81 -17.49
N ILE A 259 5.11 -25.20 -16.81
CA ILE A 259 6.42 -24.85 -17.39
C ILE A 259 7.19 -26.10 -17.83
N ALA A 260 7.15 -27.18 -17.03
CA ALA A 260 7.84 -28.42 -17.33
C ALA A 260 7.12 -29.35 -18.33
N ARG A 261 5.87 -29.04 -18.73
CA ARG A 261 4.94 -30.00 -19.39
C ARG A 261 4.81 -31.34 -18.65
N ASN A 262 5.00 -31.34 -17.34
CA ASN A 262 4.90 -32.56 -16.56
C ASN A 262 3.63 -32.52 -15.71
N HIS A 263 2.62 -33.24 -16.19
CA HIS A 263 1.33 -33.42 -15.50
C HIS A 263 1.17 -34.82 -14.90
N SER A 264 2.24 -35.62 -14.89
CA SER A 264 2.22 -36.99 -14.39
C SER A 264 2.00 -37.01 -12.87
N TYR A 265 1.07 -37.87 -12.41
CA TYR A 265 0.73 -38.02 -11.00
C TYR A 265 1.94 -38.35 -10.08
N PRO A 266 2.82 -39.32 -10.41
CA PRO A 266 3.97 -39.66 -9.57
C PRO A 266 5.07 -38.59 -9.54
N SER A 267 5.02 -37.58 -10.41
CA SER A 267 6.09 -36.60 -10.50
C SER A 267 6.10 -35.63 -9.32
N SER A 268 7.24 -35.56 -8.63
CA SER A 268 7.48 -34.64 -7.52
C SER A 268 7.52 -33.19 -8.00
N VAL A 269 6.52 -32.39 -7.59
CA VAL A 269 6.48 -30.96 -7.93
C VAL A 269 7.63 -30.19 -7.28
N THR A 270 8.14 -30.66 -6.15
CA THR A 270 9.31 -30.08 -5.50
C THR A 270 10.56 -30.24 -6.36
N GLN A 271 10.76 -31.42 -6.95
CA GLN A 271 11.88 -31.67 -7.87
C GLN A 271 11.74 -30.87 -9.16
N ILE A 272 10.52 -30.76 -9.71
CA ILE A 272 10.24 -29.90 -10.87
C ILE A 272 10.65 -28.45 -10.56
N LYS A 273 10.23 -27.90 -9.42
CA LYS A 273 10.63 -26.54 -9.02
C LYS A 273 12.13 -26.37 -8.92
N HIS A 274 12.83 -27.35 -8.34
CA HIS A 274 14.28 -27.34 -8.24
C HIS A 274 14.94 -27.34 -9.63
N SER A 275 14.48 -28.18 -10.56
CA SER A 275 14.99 -28.22 -11.94
C SER A 275 14.78 -26.90 -12.71
N LEU A 276 13.70 -26.17 -12.39
CA LEU A 276 13.38 -24.88 -13.00
C LEU A 276 14.00 -23.68 -12.24
N ALA A 277 14.81 -23.94 -11.21
CA ALA A 277 15.35 -22.92 -10.30
C ALA A 277 14.25 -21.99 -9.70
N LEU A 278 13.06 -22.53 -9.44
CA LEU A 278 11.95 -21.78 -8.87
C LEU A 278 11.98 -21.82 -7.34
N GLU A 279 12.33 -20.68 -6.74
CA GLU A 279 12.29 -20.51 -5.29
C GLU A 279 10.86 -20.67 -4.74
N PRO A 280 10.69 -21.35 -3.59
CA PRO A 280 9.40 -21.39 -2.90
C PRO A 280 8.90 -19.99 -2.54
N LEU A 281 7.60 -19.73 -2.77
CA LEU A 281 6.97 -18.45 -2.39
C LEU A 281 7.11 -18.11 -0.89
N LYS A 282 7.36 -19.09 -0.03
CA LYS A 282 7.63 -18.84 1.39
C LYS A 282 8.90 -17.99 1.57
N ILE A 283 10.02 -18.43 0.99
CA ILE A 283 11.31 -17.73 1.10
C ILE A 283 11.19 -16.29 0.57
N ARG A 284 10.50 -16.12 -0.55
CA ARG A 284 10.22 -14.81 -1.16
C ARG A 284 9.45 -13.85 -0.23
N ARG A 285 8.45 -14.39 0.49
CA ARG A 285 7.69 -13.62 1.50
C ARG A 285 8.56 -13.28 2.69
N ASP A 286 9.37 -14.22 3.17
CA ASP A 286 10.30 -14.00 4.29
C ASP A 286 11.29 -12.87 3.95
N ILE A 287 11.86 -12.86 2.73
CA ILE A 287 12.74 -11.78 2.25
C ILE A 287 12.00 -10.44 2.17
N SER A 288 10.78 -10.43 1.63
CA SER A 288 9.97 -9.21 1.49
C SER A 288 9.59 -8.62 2.85
N LEU A 289 9.33 -9.49 3.81
CA LEU A 289 9.03 -9.14 5.19
C LEU A 289 10.26 -8.57 5.90
N LEU A 290 11.41 -9.26 5.82
CA LEU A 290 12.69 -8.79 6.36
C LEU A 290 13.11 -7.44 5.76
N SER A 291 12.92 -7.27 4.46
CA SER A 291 13.23 -6.02 3.75
C SER A 291 12.34 -4.87 4.23
N LEU A 292 11.04 -5.13 4.47
CA LEU A 292 10.15 -4.15 5.05
C LEU A 292 10.64 -3.75 6.45
N PHE A 293 11.01 -4.71 7.28
CA PHE A 293 11.48 -4.45 8.64
C PHE A 293 12.78 -3.67 8.73
N HIS A 294 13.75 -4.01 7.88
CA HIS A 294 14.96 -3.22 7.75
C HIS A 294 14.63 -1.76 7.41
N LYS A 295 13.69 -1.53 6.48
CA LYS A 295 13.19 -0.17 6.19
C LYS A 295 12.51 0.46 7.40
N LEU A 296 11.69 -0.27 8.16
CA LEU A 296 11.04 0.30 9.36
C LEU A 296 12.04 0.75 10.44
N ILE A 297 13.17 0.06 10.59
CA ILE A 297 14.20 0.41 11.57
C ILE A 297 15.06 1.58 11.09
N HIS A 298 15.50 1.54 9.83
CA HIS A 298 16.51 2.48 9.33
C HIS A 298 15.93 3.72 8.64
N THR A 299 14.66 3.67 8.23
CA THR A 299 13.97 4.84 7.69
C THR A 299 12.99 5.37 8.73
N SER A 300 13.13 6.65 9.12
CA SER A 300 12.20 7.39 9.99
C SER A 300 10.80 7.60 9.37
N MET A 301 10.48 6.93 8.26
CA MET A 301 9.28 7.16 7.46
C MET A 301 7.99 6.61 8.07
N ILE A 302 8.05 5.83 9.17
CA ILE A 302 6.83 5.44 9.89
C ILE A 302 6.89 5.94 11.34
N PRO A 303 6.43 7.18 11.61
CA PRO A 303 6.45 7.78 12.94
C PRO A 303 5.62 7.02 14.00
N SER A 304 4.78 6.06 13.60
CA SER A 304 3.71 5.48 14.43
C SER A 304 3.87 4.01 14.78
N VAL A 305 4.93 3.32 14.32
CA VAL A 305 5.22 1.97 14.86
C VAL A 305 6.19 2.19 16.02
N HIS A 306 5.66 2.21 17.24
CA HIS A 306 6.48 2.24 18.46
C HIS A 306 7.27 0.92 18.60
N LEU A 307 8.28 0.72 17.76
CA LEU A 307 9.25 -0.35 17.91
C LEU A 307 10.18 0.05 19.07
N ASN A 308 9.75 -0.24 20.30
CA ASN A 308 10.57 0.03 21.47
C ASN A 308 11.76 -0.93 21.44
N LEU A 309 12.97 -0.39 21.59
CA LEU A 309 14.17 -1.18 21.80
C LEU A 309 14.01 -2.03 23.07
N ALA A 310 14.62 -3.22 23.07
CA ALA A 310 14.57 -4.11 24.21
C ALA A 310 15.27 -3.47 25.41
N HIS A 311 14.52 -3.23 26.51
CA HIS A 311 15.07 -2.68 27.75
C HIS A 311 16.18 -3.54 28.39
N ARG A 312 16.24 -4.84 28.07
CA ARG A 312 17.29 -5.75 28.54
C ARG A 312 18.02 -6.35 27.35
N THR A 313 19.25 -5.91 27.14
CA THR A 313 20.17 -6.50 26.17
C THR A 313 21.25 -7.29 26.91
N SER A 314 21.15 -8.62 26.91
CA SER A 314 22.33 -9.46 27.20
C SER A 314 23.34 -9.33 26.06
N SER A 315 24.59 -8.97 26.34
CA SER A 315 25.68 -8.95 25.36
C SER A 315 25.86 -10.29 24.63
N ARG A 316 25.42 -11.40 25.26
CA ARG A 316 25.44 -12.75 24.67
C ARG A 316 24.21 -13.09 23.82
N ARG A 317 23.10 -12.35 23.85
CA ARG A 317 21.87 -12.70 23.09
C ARG A 317 21.25 -11.54 22.31
N HIS A 318 21.75 -10.32 22.47
CA HIS A 318 21.12 -9.10 21.95
C HIS A 318 22.18 -8.15 21.38
N ASN A 319 21.83 -7.44 20.30
CA ASN A 319 22.58 -6.29 19.80
C ASN A 319 21.83 -4.97 20.11
N THR A 320 22.44 -3.85 19.75
CA THR A 320 21.90 -2.49 19.91
C THR A 320 20.59 -2.22 19.15
N PHE A 321 20.21 -3.10 18.22
CA PHE A 321 18.95 -3.02 17.45
C PHE A 321 17.91 -4.05 17.90
N SER A 322 18.11 -4.70 19.04
CA SER A 322 17.15 -5.67 19.57
C SER A 322 15.86 -4.95 19.97
N LEU A 323 14.72 -5.43 19.49
CA LEU A 323 13.43 -4.84 19.80
C LEU A 323 12.72 -5.60 20.92
N SER A 324 11.94 -4.87 21.72
CA SER A 324 11.05 -5.44 22.71
C SER A 324 9.92 -6.20 22.03
N ARG A 325 9.63 -7.41 22.51
CA ARG A 325 8.55 -8.23 21.97
C ARG A 325 7.20 -7.63 22.37
N MET A 326 6.38 -7.32 21.38
CA MET A 326 4.96 -7.03 21.61
C MET A 326 4.17 -8.32 21.73
N TYR A 327 3.37 -8.43 22.80
CA TYR A 327 2.42 -9.52 22.98
C TYR A 327 1.01 -8.99 22.75
N GLY A 328 0.22 -9.75 22.00
CA GLY A 328 -1.21 -9.52 21.89
C GLY A 328 -2.00 -10.70 22.43
N ASN A 329 -3.27 -10.47 22.75
CA ASN A 329 -4.14 -11.49 23.36
C ASN A 329 -4.69 -12.51 22.34
N THR A 330 -4.11 -12.62 21.15
CA THR A 330 -4.64 -13.47 20.06
C THR A 330 -3.58 -14.01 19.14
N ASN A 331 -3.82 -15.21 18.63
CA ASN A 331 -3.00 -15.87 17.61
C ASN A 331 -2.87 -15.01 16.34
N ALA A 332 -3.95 -14.37 15.88
CA ALA A 332 -3.87 -13.51 14.69
C ALA A 332 -2.86 -12.36 14.83
N PHE A 333 -2.73 -11.77 16.02
CA PHE A 333 -1.69 -10.76 16.30
C PHE A 333 -0.31 -11.40 16.50
N ASN A 334 -0.25 -12.45 17.33
CA ASN A 334 0.97 -13.17 17.68
C ASN A 334 1.52 -14.03 16.54
N GLN A 335 0.86 -14.11 15.39
CA GLN A 335 1.33 -14.78 14.19
C GLN A 335 1.26 -13.85 12.98
N SER A 336 0.93 -12.57 13.20
CA SER A 336 0.97 -11.58 12.13
C SER A 336 2.41 -11.30 11.69
N ALA A 337 2.54 -10.68 10.51
CA ALA A 337 3.78 -10.13 10.00
C ALA A 337 4.59 -9.37 11.08
N PHE A 338 3.93 -8.55 11.90
CA PHE A 338 4.59 -7.82 12.98
C PHE A 338 5.26 -8.73 14.00
N TYR A 339 4.63 -9.85 14.35
CA TYR A 339 5.24 -10.85 15.23
C TYR A 339 6.40 -11.59 14.57
N GLU A 340 6.20 -12.04 13.33
CA GLU A 340 7.24 -12.73 12.55
C GLU A 340 8.49 -11.86 12.40
N LEU A 341 8.33 -10.54 12.32
CA LEU A 341 9.45 -9.59 12.32
C LEU A 341 10.29 -9.61 13.59
N PHE A 342 9.68 -9.72 14.76
CA PHE A 342 10.43 -9.84 16.02
C PHE A 342 11.17 -11.19 16.11
N VAL A 343 10.56 -12.28 15.62
CA VAL A 343 11.20 -13.61 15.59
C VAL A 343 12.32 -13.66 14.55
N CYS A 344 12.12 -13.09 13.38
CA CYS A 344 13.14 -13.04 12.33
C CYS A 344 14.31 -12.11 12.69
N GLY A 345 14.08 -11.04 13.48
CA GLY A 345 15.17 -10.24 14.05
C GLY A 345 16.14 -11.06 14.92
N LEU A 346 15.63 -12.02 15.69
CA LEU A 346 16.46 -12.98 16.44
C LEU A 346 17.21 -13.95 15.51
N ILE A 347 16.61 -14.38 14.39
CA ILE A 347 17.24 -15.27 13.40
C ILE A 347 18.33 -14.54 12.60
N CYS A 348 18.10 -13.29 12.16
CA CYS A 348 19.14 -12.45 11.55
C CYS A 348 20.31 -12.21 12.51
N GLN A 349 20.06 -12.07 13.82
CA GLN A 349 21.13 -12.02 14.83
C GLN A 349 21.95 -13.31 14.94
N MET A 350 21.34 -14.48 14.69
CA MET A 350 22.05 -15.76 14.64
C MET A 350 22.90 -15.88 13.36
N ILE A 351 22.37 -15.47 12.21
CA ILE A 351 23.07 -15.54 10.91
C ILE A 351 24.24 -14.53 10.87
N LEU A 352 24.06 -13.30 11.35
CA LEU A 352 25.14 -12.30 11.41
C LEU A 352 26.25 -12.67 12.41
N ARG A 353 25.97 -13.56 13.37
CA ARG A 353 27.00 -14.10 14.28
C ARG A 353 27.85 -15.20 13.65
N GLN A 354 27.37 -15.87 12.61
CA GLN A 354 28.17 -16.88 11.89
C GLN A 354 29.09 -16.29 10.83
N ASN A 355 28.94 -14.99 10.50
CA ASN A 355 29.84 -14.26 9.60
C ASN A 355 30.73 -13.26 10.37
N LYS A 356 31.36 -13.68 11.47
CA LYS A 356 32.59 -13.00 11.92
C LYS A 356 33.77 -13.67 11.21
N PRO A 357 34.57 -12.94 10.42
CA PRO A 357 35.79 -13.49 9.88
C PRO A 357 36.67 -13.91 11.05
N HIS A 358 37.11 -15.17 11.05
CA HIS A 358 38.24 -15.60 11.85
C HIS A 358 39.41 -14.66 11.49
N LYS A 359 39.79 -13.80 12.44
CA LYS A 359 41.13 -13.21 12.45
C LYS A 359 42.10 -14.38 12.64
N VAL A 360 42.66 -14.86 11.54
CA VAL A 360 43.92 -15.59 11.55
C VAL A 360 45.00 -14.52 11.75
N LEU A 361 45.78 -14.68 12.82
CA LEU A 361 47.02 -13.96 13.06
C LEU A 361 48.04 -14.28 11.96
#